data_AF-A0A293MH37-F1
#
_entry.id   AF-A0A293MH37-F1
#
_cell.length_a   1.000
_cell.length_b   1.000
_cell.length_c   1.000
_cell.angle_alpha   90.00
_cell.angle_beta   90.00
_cell.angle_gamma   90.00
#
_symmetry.space_group_name_H-M   'P 1'
#
loop_
_entity.id
_entity.type
_entity.pdbx_description
1 polymer ?
#
loop_
_entity_poly.entity_id
_entity_poly.type
_entity_poly.pdbx_seq_one_letter_code
_entity_poly.pdbx_strand_id
1 'polypeptide(L)'
;MIEVCTLKRIIFLTVFVIGACLIILTLDGILEHDNDRSTQNSSEACWEREIFEVKEACTPCTEFERASKHIPVCIQAKYKELVSCTISGDVYRRCDNNDEAHKFWIFEFSMMVLGAISASTVVLRQRHLDRKMFDKIQQQVSVGV
;
A
#
# COMPACT_ATOMS: atom_id res chain seq x y z
N MET A 1 35.81 -13.46 15.66
CA MET A 1 34.52 -13.36 16.38
C MET A 1 33.83 -12.01 16.21
N ILE A 2 34.57 -10.91 15.97
CA ILE A 2 34.03 -9.55 15.83
C ILE A 2 33.02 -9.40 14.65
N GLU A 3 33.19 -10.17 13.57
CA GLU A 3 32.29 -10.12 12.38
C GLU A 3 30.98 -10.90 12.53
N VAL A 4 30.86 -11.85 13.47
CA VAL A 4 29.59 -12.58 13.67
C VAL A 4 28.56 -11.69 14.34
N CYS A 5 29.01 -10.72 15.13
CA CYS A 5 28.17 -9.69 15.73
C CYS A 5 27.59 -8.72 14.69
N THR A 6 28.33 -8.38 13.62
CA THR A 6 27.82 -7.45 12.59
C THR A 6 26.80 -8.11 11.67
N LEU A 7 26.98 -9.40 11.34
CA LEU A 7 26.01 -10.15 10.53
C LEU A 7 24.66 -10.33 11.25
N LYS A 8 24.67 -10.70 12.54
CA LYS A 8 23.44 -10.79 13.34
C LYS A 8 22.74 -9.44 13.42
N ARG A 9 23.50 -8.35 13.57
CA ARG A 9 22.97 -6.98 13.63
C ARG A 9 22.35 -6.56 12.30
N ILE A 10 22.96 -6.92 11.17
CA ILE A 10 22.42 -6.65 9.82
C ILE A 10 21.12 -7.43 9.59
N ILE A 11 21.09 -8.72 9.93
CA ILE A 11 19.87 -9.54 9.80
C ILE A 11 18.73 -8.97 10.65
N PHE A 12 19.05 -8.56 11.89
CA PHE A 12 18.07 -7.96 12.78
C PHE A 12 17.52 -6.65 12.22
N LEU A 13 18.38 -5.79 11.66
CA LEU A 13 17.98 -4.55 11.02
C LEU A 13 17.12 -4.80 9.77
N THR A 14 17.46 -5.79 8.93
CA THR A 14 16.63 -6.11 7.76
C THR A 14 15.24 -6.62 8.15
N VAL A 15 15.16 -7.48 9.17
CA VAL A 15 13.88 -8.00 9.67
C VAL A 15 13.06 -6.88 10.32
N PHE A 16 13.72 -6.00 11.09
CA PHE A 16 13.08 -4.85 11.70
C PHE A 16 12.52 -3.87 10.64
N VAL A 17 13.28 -3.58 9.59
CA VAL A 17 12.84 -2.72 8.48
C VAL A 17 11.67 -3.35 7.73
N ILE A 18 11.70 -4.65 7.45
CA ILE A 18 10.56 -5.37 6.83
C ILE A 18 9.32 -5.27 7.73
N GLY A 19 9.47 -5.53 9.03
CA GLY A 19 8.37 -5.43 9.99
C GLY A 19 7.80 -4.01 10.07
N ALA A 20 8.65 -2.99 10.09
CA ALA A 20 8.23 -1.60 10.07
C ALA A 20 7.47 -1.24 8.78
N CYS A 21 7.95 -1.68 7.62
CA CYS A 21 7.22 -1.50 6.35
C CYS A 21 5.84 -2.13 6.42
N LEU A 22 5.72 -3.38 6.88
CA LEU A 22 4.42 -4.05 7.01
C LEU A 22 3.48 -3.29 7.96
N ILE A 23 3.99 -2.77 9.07
CA ILE A 23 3.21 -1.96 10.01
C ILE A 23 2.71 -0.66 9.34
N ILE A 24 3.57 0.05 8.62
CA ILE A 24 3.18 1.29 7.91
C ILE A 24 2.08 0.99 6.89
N LEU A 25 2.19 -0.09 6.11
CA LEU A 25 1.17 -0.48 5.15
C LEU A 25 -0.17 -0.81 5.79
N THR A 26 -0.16 -1.44 6.97
CA THR A 26 -1.40 -1.70 7.72
C THR A 26 -2.02 -0.43 8.29
N LEU A 27 -1.21 0.58 8.63
CA LEU A 27 -1.69 1.85 9.16
C LEU A 27 -2.29 2.73 8.07
N ASP A 28 -1.63 2.84 6.91
CA ASP A 28 -2.19 3.57 5.77
C ASP A 28 -3.53 2.97 5.32
N GLY A 29 -3.66 1.64 5.32
CA GLY A 29 -4.93 0.97 5.04
C GLY A 29 -6.07 1.30 6.02
N ILE A 30 -5.76 1.83 7.22
CA ILE A 30 -6.75 2.27 8.21
C ILE A 30 -6.98 3.80 8.13
N LEU A 31 -5.95 4.57 7.74
CA LEU A 31 -5.97 6.03 7.69
C LEU A 31 -6.52 6.60 6.37
N GLU A 32 -6.50 5.84 5.28
CA GLU A 32 -6.98 6.25 3.96
C GLU A 32 -8.52 6.27 3.82
N HIS A 33 -9.23 6.38 4.95
CA HIS A 33 -10.65 6.73 4.96
C HIS A 33 -10.90 8.23 4.66
N ASP A 34 -9.83 9.02 4.55
CA ASP A 34 -9.89 10.49 4.40
C ASP A 34 -8.97 10.98 3.28
N ASN A 35 -9.33 10.81 1.99
CA ASN A 35 -8.97 11.82 0.97
C ASN A 35 -9.71 11.69 -0.39
N ASP A 36 -10.69 12.57 -0.55
CA ASP A 36 -10.95 13.49 -1.67
C ASP A 36 -11.17 13.05 -3.16
N ARG A 37 -12.44 13.27 -3.57
CA ARG A 37 -12.98 14.01 -4.74
C ARG A 37 -12.64 13.64 -6.20
N SER A 38 -13.77 13.32 -6.86
CA SER A 38 -14.33 13.92 -8.09
C SER A 38 -14.27 13.09 -9.39
N THR A 39 -15.44 12.84 -9.98
CA THR A 39 -15.78 13.30 -11.35
C THR A 39 -17.29 13.19 -11.61
N GLN A 40 -17.77 14.22 -12.30
CA GLN A 40 -19.14 14.64 -12.58
C GLN A 40 -19.99 13.63 -13.36
N ASN A 41 -21.31 13.72 -13.18
CA ASN A 41 -22.20 13.79 -14.33
C ASN A 41 -23.42 14.66 -14.03
N SER A 42 -23.68 15.54 -15.00
CA SER A 42 -24.63 16.64 -15.04
C SER A 42 -26.07 16.22 -14.85
N SER A 43 -26.65 16.66 -13.73
CA SER A 43 -28.06 17.00 -13.51
C SER A 43 -28.11 17.68 -12.15
N GLU A 44 -27.72 18.97 -12.08
CA GLU A 44 -28.00 19.85 -10.93
C GLU A 44 -27.92 19.14 -9.56
N ALA A 45 -26.73 18.65 -9.22
CA ALA A 45 -26.58 17.80 -8.06
C ALA A 45 -26.53 18.63 -6.77
N CYS A 46 -27.20 18.16 -5.73
CA CYS A 46 -27.37 18.94 -4.51
C CYS A 46 -26.04 19.36 -3.85
N TRP A 47 -25.02 18.50 -3.88
CA TRP A 47 -23.69 18.74 -3.33
C TRP A 47 -22.89 19.85 -4.04
N GLU A 48 -23.37 20.39 -5.16
CA GLU A 48 -22.76 21.54 -5.85
C GLU A 48 -23.35 22.88 -5.39
N ARG A 49 -24.57 22.87 -4.85
CA ARG A 49 -25.29 24.08 -4.44
C ARG A 49 -25.35 24.28 -2.94
N GLU A 50 -25.28 23.20 -2.19
CA GLU A 50 -25.47 23.19 -0.75
C GLU A 50 -24.26 22.62 -0.06
N ILE A 51 -24.11 22.98 1.22
CA ILE A 51 -23.18 22.29 2.11
C ILE A 51 -23.70 20.87 2.27
N PHE A 52 -22.82 19.90 2.06
CA PHE A 52 -23.12 18.49 2.17
C PHE A 52 -22.17 17.85 3.18
N GLU A 53 -22.68 16.84 3.89
CA GLU A 53 -21.89 15.97 4.76
C GLU A 53 -21.96 14.54 4.22
N VAL A 54 -20.84 13.83 4.24
CA VAL A 54 -20.79 12.42 3.83
C VAL A 54 -21.23 11.57 5.02
N LYS A 55 -22.40 10.93 4.92
CA LYS A 55 -22.92 10.04 5.96
C LYS A 55 -22.40 8.62 5.83
N GLU A 56 -22.33 8.12 4.60
CA GLU A 56 -21.79 6.80 4.29
C GLU A 56 -20.70 6.97 3.23
N ALA A 57 -19.50 6.51 3.56
CA ALA A 57 -18.36 6.50 2.66
C ALA A 57 -18.61 5.59 1.44
N CYS A 58 -17.69 5.62 0.49
CA CYS A 58 -17.76 4.87 -0.75
C CYS A 58 -17.90 3.35 -0.49
N THR A 59 -19.08 2.78 -0.70
CA THR A 59 -19.37 1.35 -0.52
C THR A 59 -19.72 0.68 -1.85
N PRO A 60 -19.33 -0.60 -2.05
CA PRO A 60 -19.73 -1.34 -3.23
C PRO A 60 -21.24 -1.59 -3.21
N CYS A 61 -21.89 -1.42 -4.36
CA CYS A 61 -23.30 -1.76 -4.51
C CYS A 61 -23.50 -3.28 -4.34
N THR A 62 -24.48 -3.66 -3.52
CA THR A 62 -24.84 -5.06 -3.33
C THR A 62 -25.55 -5.63 -4.55
N GLU A 63 -25.49 -6.96 -4.73
CA GLU A 63 -26.17 -7.64 -5.85
C GLU A 63 -27.69 -7.40 -5.83
N PHE A 64 -28.28 -7.29 -4.64
CA PHE A 64 -29.71 -6.98 -4.49
C PHE A 64 -30.03 -5.56 -4.97
N GLU A 65 -29.21 -4.57 -4.64
CA GLU A 65 -29.39 -3.18 -5.09
C GLU A 65 -29.28 -3.05 -6.61
N ARG A 66 -28.33 -3.77 -7.21
CA ARG A 66 -28.15 -3.83 -8.66
C ARG A 66 -29.33 -4.51 -9.35
N ALA A 67 -29.82 -5.62 -8.79
CA ALA A 67 -30.95 -6.36 -9.34
C ALA A 67 -32.29 -5.61 -9.21
N SER A 68 -32.51 -4.94 -8.08
CA SER A 68 -33.75 -4.21 -7.77
C SER A 68 -33.84 -2.84 -8.47
N LYS A 69 -32.73 -2.27 -8.95
CA LYS A 69 -32.68 -0.99 -9.68
C LYS A 69 -33.28 0.20 -8.92
N HIS A 70 -33.47 0.09 -7.61
CA HIS A 70 -34.07 1.15 -6.82
C HIS A 70 -33.11 2.34 -6.61
N ILE A 71 -31.79 2.08 -6.66
CA ILE A 71 -30.75 3.11 -6.65
C ILE A 71 -30.22 3.26 -8.08
N PRO A 72 -30.48 4.37 -8.78
CA PRO A 72 -30.05 4.57 -10.17
C PRO A 72 -28.52 4.57 -10.31
N VAL A 73 -27.80 5.00 -9.27
CA VAL A 73 -26.33 5.00 -9.23
C VAL A 73 -25.77 3.58 -9.40
N CYS A 74 -26.34 2.59 -8.73
CA CYS A 74 -25.87 1.20 -8.75
C CYS A 74 -26.14 0.45 -10.07
N ILE A 75 -26.96 1.02 -10.96
CA ILE A 75 -27.21 0.45 -12.29
C ILE A 75 -26.02 0.74 -13.21
N GLN A 76 -25.44 1.92 -13.09
CA GLN A 76 -24.36 2.39 -13.97
C GLN A 76 -22.99 2.37 -13.29
N ALA A 77 -22.94 2.39 -11.96
CA ALA A 77 -21.73 2.42 -11.15
C ALA A 77 -21.60 1.17 -10.28
N LYS A 78 -20.36 0.78 -9.98
CA LYS A 78 -20.07 -0.32 -9.06
C LYS A 78 -20.07 0.13 -7.59
N TYR A 79 -19.79 1.41 -7.34
CA TYR A 79 -19.70 2.01 -6.01
C TYR A 79 -20.69 3.17 -5.86
N LYS A 80 -21.17 3.34 -4.63
CA LYS A 80 -22.09 4.41 -4.22
C LYS A 80 -21.56 5.07 -2.94
N GLU A 81 -21.92 6.31 -2.71
CA GLU A 81 -21.71 6.99 -1.43
C GLU A 81 -22.99 7.77 -1.07
N LEU A 82 -23.27 7.91 0.23
CA LEU A 82 -24.44 8.62 0.73
C LEU A 82 -24.03 9.99 1.23
N VAL A 83 -24.56 11.03 0.58
CA VAL A 83 -24.35 12.42 0.98
C VAL A 83 -25.65 13.00 1.54
N SER A 84 -25.54 13.67 2.69
CA SER A 84 -26.63 14.40 3.32
C SER A 84 -26.47 15.87 2.99
N CYS A 85 -27.38 16.38 2.17
CA CYS A 85 -27.50 17.79 1.90
C CYS A 85 -28.35 18.51 2.93
N THR A 86 -27.96 19.74 3.28
CA THR A 86 -28.68 20.54 4.28
C THR A 86 -30.14 20.86 3.93
N ILE A 87 -30.48 21.07 2.65
CA ILE A 87 -31.82 21.48 2.20
C ILE A 87 -32.51 20.34 1.44
N SER A 88 -31.78 19.64 0.56
CA SER A 88 -32.36 18.58 -0.28
C SER A 88 -32.41 17.20 0.40
N GLY A 89 -31.75 17.02 1.55
CA GLY A 89 -31.72 15.76 2.29
C GLY A 89 -30.71 14.73 1.75
N ASP A 90 -30.98 13.44 2.02
CA ASP A 90 -30.05 12.34 1.75
C ASP A 90 -30.12 11.88 0.28
N VAL A 91 -28.98 11.90 -0.42
CA VAL A 91 -28.87 11.55 -1.84
C VAL A 91 -27.68 10.62 -2.07
N TYR A 92 -27.87 9.59 -2.90
CA TYR A 92 -26.79 8.72 -3.34
C TYR A 92 -26.07 9.30 -4.56
N ARG A 93 -24.74 9.32 -4.53
CA ARG A 93 -23.92 9.69 -5.69
C ARG A 93 -22.92 8.59 -6.05
N ARG A 94 -22.42 8.64 -7.29
CA ARG A 94 -21.35 7.76 -7.74
C ARG A 94 -20.04 8.22 -7.10
N CYS A 95 -19.30 7.26 -6.58
CA CYS A 95 -17.92 7.43 -6.17
C CYS A 95 -17.03 6.50 -7.03
N ASP A 96 -15.80 6.90 -7.28
CA ASP A 96 -14.76 6.03 -7.82
C ASP A 96 -13.84 5.60 -6.68
N ASN A 97 -13.71 4.30 -6.47
CA ASN A 97 -12.90 3.78 -5.38
C ASN A 97 -11.44 3.76 -5.82
N ASN A 98 -10.74 4.89 -5.68
CA ASN A 98 -9.34 5.01 -6.06
C ASN A 98 -8.39 4.14 -5.20
N ASP A 99 -8.93 3.51 -4.15
CA ASP A 99 -8.25 2.51 -3.32
C ASP A 99 -7.57 1.39 -4.12
N GLU A 100 -8.14 0.95 -5.25
CA GLU A 100 -7.60 -0.19 -5.99
C GLU A 100 -6.23 0.13 -6.59
N ALA A 101 -6.02 1.37 -7.05
CA ALA A 101 -4.76 1.85 -7.59
C ALA A 101 -3.71 2.06 -6.49
N HIS A 102 -4.12 2.61 -5.34
CA HIS A 102 -3.19 2.85 -4.24
C HIS A 102 -2.72 1.54 -3.59
N LYS A 103 -3.63 0.59 -3.38
CA LYS A 103 -3.30 -0.77 -2.91
C LYS A 103 -2.33 -1.48 -3.84
N PHE A 104 -2.49 -1.29 -5.16
CA PHE A 104 -1.56 -1.82 -6.15
C PHE A 104 -0.15 -1.21 -6.02
N TRP A 105 -0.05 0.12 -5.87
CA TRP A 105 1.25 0.80 -5.80
C TRP A 105 2.00 0.49 -4.50
N ILE A 106 1.27 0.40 -3.39
CA ILE A 106 1.77 -0.09 -2.10
C ILE A 106 2.36 -1.49 -2.23
N PHE A 107 1.63 -2.41 -2.87
CA PHE A 107 2.07 -3.78 -3.05
C PHE A 107 3.35 -3.84 -3.90
N GLU A 108 3.37 -3.11 -5.01
CA GLU A 108 4.54 -3.03 -5.90
C GLU A 108 5.79 -2.54 -5.15
N PHE A 109 5.65 -1.45 -4.38
CA PHE A 109 6.77 -0.91 -3.60
C PHE A 109 7.25 -1.90 -2.52
N SER A 110 6.33 -2.60 -1.86
CA SER A 110 6.67 -3.61 -0.86
C SER A 110 7.48 -4.77 -1.44
N MET A 111 7.10 -5.26 -2.63
CA MET A 111 7.79 -6.33 -3.32
C MET A 111 9.18 -5.89 -3.78
N MET A 112 9.29 -4.66 -4.28
CA MET A 112 10.58 -4.08 -4.67
C MET A 112 11.54 -3.95 -3.48
N VAL A 113 11.07 -3.49 -2.31
CA VAL A 113 11.88 -3.38 -1.08
C VAL A 113 12.34 -4.76 -0.61
N LEU A 114 11.43 -5.74 -0.56
CA LEU A 114 11.77 -7.11 -0.19
C LEU A 114 12.81 -7.72 -1.14
N GLY A 115 12.66 -7.47 -2.45
CA GLY A 115 13.63 -7.82 -3.47
C GLY A 115 15.00 -7.22 -3.21
N ALA A 116 15.07 -5.91 -2.99
CA ALA A 116 16.32 -5.19 -2.71
C ALA A 116 17.03 -5.69 -1.45
N ILE A 117 16.27 -5.98 -0.39
CA ILE A 117 16.82 -6.52 0.87
C ILE A 117 17.38 -7.94 0.65
N SER A 118 16.66 -8.79 -0.08
CA SER A 118 17.11 -10.14 -0.38
C SER A 118 18.40 -10.13 -1.20
N ALA A 119 18.46 -9.31 -2.25
CA ALA A 119 19.64 -9.14 -3.10
C ALA A 119 20.83 -8.59 -2.30
N SER A 120 20.60 -7.57 -1.46
CA SER A 120 21.63 -7.01 -0.57
C SER A 120 22.20 -8.05 0.38
N THR A 121 21.35 -8.89 0.97
CA THR A 121 21.77 -9.98 1.87
C THR A 121 22.66 -10.98 1.14
N VAL A 122 22.30 -11.36 -0.08
CA VAL A 122 23.09 -12.27 -0.92
C VAL A 122 24.45 -11.66 -1.25
N VAL A 123 24.50 -10.40 -1.71
CA VAL A 123 25.75 -9.72 -2.06
C VAL A 123 26.68 -9.59 -0.85
N LEU A 124 26.14 -9.26 0.33
CA LEU A 124 26.93 -9.17 1.56
C LEU A 124 27.49 -10.54 1.97
N ARG A 125 26.68 -11.60 1.84
CA ARG A 125 27.15 -12.97 2.08
C ARG A 125 28.24 -13.38 1.10
N GLN A 126 28.09 -13.01 -0.18
CA GLN A 126 29.08 -13.25 -1.23
C GLN A 126 30.41 -12.56 -0.87
N ARG A 127 30.37 -11.26 -0.53
CA ARG A 127 31.55 -10.49 -0.13
C ARG A 127 32.26 -11.06 1.10
N HIS A 128 31.50 -11.67 2.01
CA HIS A 128 32.08 -12.35 3.17
C HIS A 128 32.79 -13.66 2.78
N LEU A 129 32.27 -14.42 1.82
CA LEU A 129 32.96 -15.58 1.27
C LEU A 129 34.24 -15.17 0.51
N ASP A 130 34.17 -14.10 -0.27
CA ASP A 130 35.31 -13.57 -1.02
C ASP A 130 36.44 -13.10 -0.11
N ARG A 131 36.13 -12.39 1.00
CA ARG A 131 37.14 -11.99 2.00
C ARG A 131 37.85 -13.19 2.61
N LYS A 132 37.09 -14.23 2.99
CA LYS A 132 37.68 -15.48 3.52
C LYS A 132 38.55 -16.20 2.51
N MET A 133 38.20 -16.14 1.23
CA MET A 133 39.02 -16.71 0.17
C MET A 133 40.31 -15.90 -0.01
N PHE A 134 40.25 -14.57 0.05
CA PHE A 134 41.43 -13.70 -0.01
C PHE A 134 42.40 -13.92 1.16
N ASP A 135 41.89 -14.03 2.39
CA ASP A 135 42.73 -14.31 3.57
C ASP A 135 43.47 -15.64 3.43
N LYS A 136 42.82 -16.66 2.87
CA LYS A 136 43.46 -17.96 2.59
C LYS A 136 44.52 -17.86 1.50
N ILE A 137 44.29 -17.06 0.47
CA ILE A 137 45.28 -16.82 -0.59
C ILE A 137 46.51 -16.12 -0.01
N GLN A 138 46.34 -15.04 0.77
CA GLN A 138 47.48 -14.35 1.39
C GLN A 138 48.30 -15.29 2.29
N GLN A 139 47.64 -16.18 3.04
CA GLN A 139 48.32 -17.13 3.90
C GLN A 139 49.05 -18.23 3.12
N GLN A 140 48.56 -18.63 1.94
CA GLN A 140 49.30 -19.53 1.05
C GLN A 140 50.51 -18.86 0.40
N VAL A 141 50.40 -17.59 0.02
CA VAL A 141 51.51 -16.84 -0.59
C VAL A 141 52.62 -16.54 0.42
N SER A 142 52.28 -16.31 1.70
CA SER A 142 53.28 -16.05 2.76
C SER A 142 54.05 -17.28 3.25
N VAL A 143 53.57 -18.49 2.95
CA VAL A 143 54.20 -19.76 3.35
C VAL A 143 54.94 -20.41 2.16
N GLY A 144 54.70 -19.92 0.94
CA GLY A 144 55.25 -20.46 -0.31
C GLY A 144 56.52 -19.76 -0.84
N VAL A 145 57.25 -19.01 -0.02
CA VAL A 145 58.55 -18.39 -0.38
C VAL A 145 59.59 -18.71 0.68
#